data_AF-A0A2K8KFB6-F1
#
_entry.id   AF-A0A2K8KFB6-F1
#
_cell.length_a   1.000
_cell.length_b   1.000
_cell.length_c   1.000
_cell.angle_alpha   90.00
_cell.angle_beta   90.00
_cell.angle_gamma   90.00
#
_symmetry.space_group_name_H-M   'P 1'
#
loop_
_entity.id
_entity.type
_entity.pdbx_description
1 polymer ?
#
loop_
_entity_poly.entity_id
_entity_poly.type
_entity_poly.pdbx_seq_one_letter_code
_entity_poly.pdbx_strand_id
1 'polypeptide(L)'
;MKTKVNFSKWNFYVSILIVGIFILFVTIHIASDLAYNTTNANERALNAGLVTGTQEFIDFVDEVVNSTIKNWIIQYLAATSFAITYLIYVMFATSKIQVGYLFVGVWLIVWFAFAFAPIILNKKFTWYDGIDVAVFIAILGSLFFVVKDLYTLKTHTNYLKMKNQIKKI
;
A
#
# COMPACT_ATOMS: atom_id res chain seq x y z
N MET A 1 -11.06 -1.23 33.65
CA MET A 1 -9.58 -1.26 33.62
C MET A 1 -9.15 -1.09 32.16
N LYS A 2 -8.58 0.07 31.78
CA LYS A 2 -8.18 0.36 30.39
C LYS A 2 -6.93 -0.45 30.05
N THR A 3 -7.09 -1.60 29.39
CA THR A 3 -5.98 -2.39 28.85
C THR A 3 -5.37 -1.64 27.69
N LYS A 4 -4.37 -0.85 28.06
CA LYS A 4 -3.59 0.01 27.18
C LYS A 4 -2.77 -0.89 26.24
N VAL A 5 -3.17 -1.02 24.97
CA VAL A 5 -2.25 -1.48 23.91
C VAL A 5 -0.99 -0.64 24.00
N ASN A 6 0.15 -1.27 24.22
CA ASN A 6 1.44 -0.60 24.31
C ASN A 6 2.19 -0.90 23.02
N PHE A 7 1.64 -0.42 21.90
CA PHE A 7 2.31 -0.48 20.62
C PHE A 7 3.65 0.23 20.79
N SER A 8 4.75 -0.50 20.59
CA SER A 8 6.08 0.05 20.79
C SER A 8 6.28 1.30 19.92
N LYS A 9 6.80 2.39 20.49
CA LYS A 9 7.13 3.61 19.71
C LYS A 9 8.03 3.26 18.52
N TRP A 10 8.90 2.26 18.69
CA TRP A 10 9.73 1.73 17.61
C TRP A 10 8.88 1.20 16.44
N ASN A 11 7.89 0.35 16.71
CA ASN A 11 7.01 -0.22 15.68
C ASN A 11 6.19 0.87 14.97
N PHE A 12 5.81 1.93 15.68
CA PHE A 12 5.16 3.11 15.10
C PHE A 12 6.06 3.84 14.11
N TYR A 13 7.29 4.17 14.50
CA TYR A 13 8.25 4.83 13.61
C TYR A 13 8.67 3.96 12.43
N VAL A 14 8.81 2.65 12.63
CA VAL A 14 9.05 1.69 11.53
C VAL A 14 7.87 1.69 10.55
N SER A 15 6.63 1.74 11.04
CA SER A 15 5.45 1.80 10.17
C SER A 15 5.40 3.11 9.37
N ILE A 16 5.73 4.25 9.98
CA ILE A 16 5.85 5.54 9.26
C ILE A 16 6.94 5.48 8.20
N LEU A 17 8.10 4.91 8.53
CA LEU A 17 9.21 4.76 7.58
C LEU A 17 8.80 3.92 6.36
N ILE A 18 8.10 2.80 6.59
CA ILE A 18 7.59 1.95 5.50
C ILE A 18 6.62 2.73 4.60
N VAL A 19 5.70 3.52 5.18
CA VAL A 19 4.79 4.37 4.39
C VAL A 19 5.55 5.44 3.61
N GLY A 20 6.55 6.08 4.22
CA GLY A 20 7.38 7.08 3.54
C GLY A 20 8.12 6.49 2.34
N ILE A 21 8.72 5.31 2.51
CA ILE A 21 9.39 4.57 1.43
C ILE A 21 8.38 4.19 0.34
N PHE A 22 7.19 3.72 0.71
CA PHE A 22 6.13 3.37 -0.23
C PHE A 22 5.69 4.57 -1.08
N ILE A 23 5.44 5.73 -0.48
CA ILE A 23 5.04 6.94 -1.20
C ILE A 23 6.15 7.40 -2.16
N LEU A 24 7.40 7.42 -1.68
CA LEU A 24 8.57 7.75 -2.52
C LEU A 24 8.65 6.80 -3.72
N PHE A 25 8.50 5.50 -3.48
CA PHE A 25 8.58 4.48 -4.52
C PHE A 25 7.46 4.64 -5.56
N VAL A 26 6.20 4.75 -5.12
CA VAL A 26 5.05 4.98 -6.01
C VAL A 26 5.27 6.24 -6.85
N THR A 27 5.82 7.30 -6.26
CA THR A 27 6.11 8.55 -6.98
C THR A 27 7.18 8.34 -8.05
N ILE A 28 8.27 7.64 -7.74
CA ILE A 28 9.34 7.31 -8.70
C ILE A 28 8.81 6.43 -9.82
N HIS A 29 8.03 5.39 -9.48
CA HIS A 29 7.39 4.51 -10.46
C HIS A 29 6.55 5.32 -11.45
N ILE A 30 5.63 6.14 -10.93
CA ILE A 30 4.76 6.98 -11.76
C ILE A 30 5.58 7.92 -12.65
N ALA A 31 6.59 8.60 -12.10
CA ALA A 31 7.42 9.50 -12.87
C ALA A 31 8.15 8.77 -14.01
N SER A 32 8.68 7.58 -13.74
CA SER A 32 9.38 6.77 -14.74
C SER A 32 8.44 6.24 -15.83
N ASP A 33 7.25 5.77 -15.47
CA ASP A 33 6.31 5.19 -16.44
C ASP A 33 5.59 6.29 -17.25
N LEU A 34 5.34 7.45 -16.63
CA LEU A 34 4.87 8.64 -17.34
C LEU A 34 5.92 9.12 -18.36
N ALA A 35 7.20 9.19 -17.97
CA ALA A 35 8.28 9.56 -18.88
C ALA A 35 8.38 8.56 -20.05
N TYR A 36 8.36 7.25 -19.76
CA TYR A 36 8.43 6.21 -20.79
C TYR A 36 7.25 6.28 -21.78
N ASN A 37 6.02 6.34 -21.28
CA ASN A 37 4.83 6.38 -22.15
C ASN A 37 4.71 7.69 -22.94
N THR A 38 5.14 8.83 -22.37
CA THR A 38 5.16 10.11 -23.08
C THR A 38 6.20 10.11 -24.20
N THR A 39 7.38 9.56 -23.94
CA THR A 39 8.47 9.51 -24.93
C THR A 39 8.14 8.57 -26.09
N ASN A 40 7.49 7.43 -25.78
CA ASN A 40 7.10 6.44 -26.78
C ASN A 40 5.75 6.72 -27.45
N ALA A 41 5.02 7.77 -27.07
CA ALA A 41 3.74 8.12 -27.69
C ALA A 41 3.92 8.41 -29.19
N ASN A 42 5.00 9.11 -29.55
CA ASN A 42 5.36 9.39 -30.94
C ASN A 42 5.69 8.11 -31.71
N GLU A 43 6.43 7.17 -31.12
CA GLU A 43 6.75 5.89 -31.74
C GLU A 43 5.50 5.01 -31.94
N ARG A 44 4.55 5.04 -30.98
CA ARG A 44 3.28 4.33 -31.11
C ARG A 44 2.42 4.91 -32.23
N ALA A 45 2.38 6.23 -32.36
CA ALA A 45 1.68 6.91 -33.46
C ALA A 45 2.28 6.55 -34.83
N LEU A 46 3.62 6.54 -34.93
CA LEU A 46 4.34 6.11 -36.13
C LEU A 46 4.06 4.65 -36.50
N ASN A 47 4.10 3.74 -35.51
CA ASN A 47 3.81 2.32 -35.71
C ASN A 47 2.33 2.05 -36.07
N ALA A 48 1.42 2.95 -35.70
CA ALA A 48 0.03 2.92 -36.13
C ALA A 48 -0.17 3.43 -37.58
N GLY A 49 0.90 3.84 -38.26
CA GLY A 49 0.87 4.35 -39.63
C GLY A 49 0.50 5.82 -39.75
N LEU A 50 0.48 6.57 -38.64
CA LEU A 50 0.17 7.99 -38.65
C LEU A 50 1.38 8.80 -39.15
N VAL A 51 1.10 9.78 -40.02
CA VAL A 51 2.13 10.65 -40.60
C VAL A 51 2.46 11.77 -39.62
N THR A 52 3.74 11.98 -39.33
CA THR A 52 4.21 13.06 -38.46
C THR A 52 3.74 14.43 -38.94
N GLY A 53 3.24 15.25 -38.01
CA GLY A 53 2.81 16.62 -38.29
C GLY A 53 1.37 16.77 -38.81
N THR A 54 0.63 15.66 -38.97
CA THR A 54 -0.83 15.73 -39.21
C THR A 54 -1.58 15.97 -37.89
N GLN A 55 -2.79 16.51 -37.99
CA GLN A 55 -3.65 16.68 -36.80
C GLN A 55 -3.98 15.34 -36.14
N GLU A 56 -4.24 14.28 -36.94
CA GLU A 56 -4.48 12.93 -36.41
C GLU A 56 -3.31 12.37 -35.60
N PHE A 57 -2.07 12.66 -36.02
CA PHE A 57 -0.88 12.28 -35.26
C PHE A 57 -0.82 13.00 -33.91
N ILE A 58 -1.08 14.31 -33.91
CA ILE A 58 -1.07 15.13 -32.69
C ILE A 58 -2.16 14.66 -31.72
N ASP A 59 -3.39 14.48 -32.22
CA ASP A 59 -4.53 14.06 -31.41
C ASP A 59 -4.30 12.69 -30.77
N PHE A 60 -3.70 11.74 -31.51
CA PHE A 60 -3.37 10.42 -30.99
C PHE A 60 -2.30 10.48 -29.90
N VAL A 61 -1.23 11.24 -30.11
CA VAL A 61 -0.16 11.42 -29.11
C VAL A 61 -0.74 12.04 -27.85
N ASP A 62 -1.55 13.08 -27.97
CA ASP A 62 -2.22 13.75 -26.85
C ASP A 62 -3.20 12.82 -26.13
N GLU A 63 -3.93 11.97 -26.85
CA GLU A 63 -4.82 10.97 -26.25
C GLU A 63 -4.04 9.95 -25.42
N VAL A 64 -2.95 9.40 -25.96
CA VAL A 64 -2.10 8.44 -25.26
C VAL A 64 -1.51 9.07 -24.01
N VAL A 65 -0.99 10.29 -24.10
CA VAL A 65 -0.41 11.02 -22.96
C VAL A 65 -1.48 11.33 -21.91
N ASN A 66 -2.64 11.85 -22.32
CA ASN A 66 -3.74 12.18 -21.39
C ASN A 66 -4.33 10.95 -20.70
N SER A 67 -4.53 9.85 -21.45
CA SER A 67 -5.01 8.58 -20.88
C SER A 67 -4.01 8.03 -19.86
N THR A 68 -2.71 8.12 -20.17
CA THR A 68 -1.63 7.73 -19.27
C THR A 68 -1.68 8.55 -17.99
N ILE A 69 -1.70 9.89 -18.10
CA ILE A 69 -1.78 10.79 -16.93
C ILE A 69 -3.01 10.50 -16.07
N LYS A 70 -4.19 10.34 -16.67
CA LYS A 70 -5.43 10.04 -15.93
C LYS A 70 -5.32 8.73 -15.13
N ASN A 71 -4.86 7.66 -15.77
CA ASN A 71 -4.68 6.37 -15.10
C ASN A 71 -3.71 6.47 -13.92
N TRP A 72 -2.61 7.21 -14.08
CA TRP A 72 -1.63 7.39 -13.01
C TRP A 72 -2.13 8.24 -11.86
N ILE A 73 -2.89 9.31 -12.12
CA ILE A 73 -3.51 10.11 -11.06
C ILE A 73 -4.44 9.25 -10.23
N ILE A 74 -5.25 8.39 -10.86
CA ILE A 74 -6.16 7.48 -10.15
C ILE A 74 -5.36 6.50 -9.28
N GLN A 75 -4.31 5.88 -9.83
CA GLN A 75 -3.46 4.96 -9.07
C GLN A 75 -2.74 5.66 -7.91
N TYR A 76 -2.23 6.88 -8.11
CA TYR A 76 -1.59 7.67 -7.07
C TYR A 76 -2.56 8.02 -5.94
N LEU A 77 -3.77 8.47 -6.28
CA LEU A 77 -4.80 8.78 -5.30
C LEU A 77 -5.24 7.53 -4.53
N ALA A 78 -5.36 6.37 -5.21
CA ALA A 78 -5.63 5.10 -4.56
C ALA A 78 -4.49 4.71 -3.59
N ALA A 79 -3.24 4.70 -4.04
CA ALA A 79 -2.09 4.37 -3.21
C ALA A 79 -1.94 5.32 -2.00
N THR A 80 -2.12 6.63 -2.23
CA THR A 80 -2.04 7.66 -1.19
C THR A 80 -3.18 7.51 -0.17
N SER A 81 -4.41 7.28 -0.62
CA SER A 81 -5.54 7.04 0.28
C SER A 81 -5.37 5.75 1.10
N PHE A 82 -4.82 4.69 0.51
CA PHE A 82 -4.42 3.49 1.25
C PHE A 82 -3.34 3.78 2.30
N ALA A 83 -2.28 4.51 1.94
CA ALA A 83 -1.22 4.91 2.87
C ALA A 83 -1.76 5.75 4.04
N ILE A 84 -2.62 6.73 3.77
CA ILE A 84 -3.27 7.56 4.80
C ILE A 84 -4.13 6.69 5.73
N THR A 85 -4.93 5.78 5.16
CA THR A 85 -5.82 4.91 5.96
C THR A 85 -5.00 3.98 6.87
N TYR A 86 -3.86 3.48 6.37
CA TYR A 86 -2.92 2.69 7.18
C TYR A 86 -2.24 3.53 8.28
N LEU A 87 -1.86 4.78 8.02
CA LEU A 87 -1.30 5.69 9.03
C LEU A 87 -2.31 6.02 10.13
N ILE A 88 -3.54 6.38 9.75
CA ILE A 88 -4.65 6.62 10.70
C ILE A 88 -4.83 5.39 11.61
N TYR A 89 -4.74 4.21 11.02
CA TYR A 89 -4.80 2.98 11.78
C TYR A 89 -3.64 2.79 12.76
N VAL A 90 -2.40 2.99 12.32
CA VAL A 90 -1.22 2.90 13.18
C VAL A 90 -1.34 3.91 14.34
N MET A 91 -1.88 5.10 14.08
CA MET A 91 -2.24 6.08 15.12
C MET A 91 -3.32 5.55 16.08
N PHE A 92 -4.39 4.91 15.60
CA PHE A 92 -5.41 4.32 16.47
C PHE A 92 -4.88 3.13 17.29
N ALA A 93 -3.99 2.32 16.73
CA ALA A 93 -3.33 1.22 17.43
C ALA A 93 -2.50 1.73 18.62
N THR A 94 -1.78 2.85 18.45
CA THR A 94 -1.08 3.52 19.58
C THR A 94 -2.04 4.16 20.59
N SER A 95 -3.24 4.56 20.15
CA SER A 95 -4.29 5.19 20.96
C SER A 95 -5.10 4.21 21.82
N LYS A 96 -4.78 2.91 21.77
CA LYS A 96 -5.37 1.82 22.58
C LYS A 96 -6.82 1.49 22.23
N ILE A 97 -7.23 1.81 21.01
CA ILE A 97 -8.44 1.23 20.43
C ILE A 97 -8.13 -0.24 20.13
N GLN A 98 -9.03 -1.15 20.51
CA GLN A 98 -8.87 -2.57 20.21
C GLN A 98 -8.96 -2.76 18.70
N VAL A 99 -7.79 -2.85 18.09
CA VAL A 99 -7.66 -3.29 16.72
C VAL A 99 -8.03 -4.77 16.66
N GLY A 100 -9.09 -5.08 15.93
CA GLY A 100 -9.54 -6.45 15.72
C GLY A 100 -8.72 -7.17 14.65
N TYR A 101 -8.59 -8.49 14.79
CA TYR A 101 -7.98 -9.38 13.78
C TYR A 101 -8.61 -9.23 12.38
N LEU A 102 -9.90 -8.82 12.30
CA LEU A 102 -10.60 -8.51 11.06
C LEU A 102 -9.86 -7.45 10.23
N PHE A 103 -9.31 -6.42 10.89
CA PHE A 103 -8.60 -5.35 10.21
C PHE A 103 -7.31 -5.87 9.56
N VAL A 104 -6.53 -6.68 10.29
CA VAL A 104 -5.32 -7.32 9.75
C VAL A 104 -5.66 -8.17 8.53
N GLY A 105 -6.75 -8.93 8.59
CA GLY A 105 -7.25 -9.74 7.47
C GLY A 105 -7.63 -8.91 6.24
N VAL A 106 -8.40 -7.83 6.42
CA VAL A 106 -8.79 -6.94 5.31
C VAL A 106 -7.56 -6.31 4.66
N TRP A 107 -6.60 -5.84 5.45
CA TRP A 107 -5.40 -5.20 4.92
C TRP A 107 -4.44 -6.17 4.23
N LEU A 108 -4.34 -7.41 4.71
CA LEU A 108 -3.64 -8.47 4.01
C LEU A 108 -4.19 -8.64 2.58
N ILE A 109 -5.52 -8.66 2.42
CA ILE A 109 -6.17 -8.80 1.12
C ILE A 109 -5.87 -7.59 0.23
N VAL A 110 -5.99 -6.37 0.76
CA VAL A 110 -5.73 -5.13 0.01
C VAL A 110 -4.28 -5.09 -0.49
N TRP A 111 -3.31 -5.33 0.40
CA TRP A 111 -1.89 -5.28 0.03
C TRP A 111 -1.49 -6.43 -0.88
N PHE A 112 -2.10 -7.61 -0.72
CA PHE A 112 -1.93 -8.72 -1.65
C PHE A 112 -2.46 -8.37 -3.04
N ALA A 113 -3.68 -7.83 -3.13
CA ALA A 113 -4.26 -7.39 -4.40
C ALA A 113 -3.38 -6.33 -5.06
N PHE A 114 -2.86 -5.37 -4.29
CA PHE A 114 -1.97 -4.34 -4.84
C PHE A 114 -0.68 -4.95 -5.41
N ALA A 115 -0.01 -5.84 -4.67
CA ALA A 115 1.27 -6.41 -5.10
C ALA A 115 1.16 -7.44 -6.23
N PHE A 116 0.06 -8.18 -6.31
CA PHE A 116 -0.08 -9.29 -7.26
C PHE A 116 -1.05 -9.01 -8.41
N ALA A 117 -1.94 -8.01 -8.33
CA ALA A 117 -2.84 -7.70 -9.43
C ALA A 117 -2.10 -7.34 -10.73
N PRO A 118 -1.04 -6.51 -10.74
CA PRO A 118 -0.32 -6.19 -11.97
C PRO A 118 0.30 -7.44 -12.61
N ILE A 119 0.90 -8.32 -11.80
CA ILE A 119 1.49 -9.59 -12.24
C ILE A 119 0.43 -10.52 -12.87
N ILE A 120 -0.72 -10.66 -12.20
CA ILE A 120 -1.81 -11.54 -12.65
C ILE A 120 -2.46 -11.00 -13.93
N LEU A 121 -2.74 -9.70 -13.99
CA LEU A 121 -3.45 -9.06 -15.10
C LEU A 121 -2.56 -8.96 -16.34
N ASN A 122 -1.30 -8.54 -16.18
CA ASN A 122 -0.39 -8.33 -17.30
C ASN A 122 0.35 -9.60 -17.74
N LYS A 123 0.27 -10.68 -16.94
CA LYS A 123 0.94 -11.99 -17.18
C LYS A 123 2.44 -11.86 -17.48
N LYS A 124 3.06 -10.78 -17.02
CA LYS A 124 4.46 -10.45 -17.20
C LYS A 124 5.00 -9.95 -15.88
N PHE A 125 6.24 -10.31 -15.59
CA PHE A 125 6.94 -9.84 -14.42
C PHE A 125 7.95 -8.77 -14.84
N THR A 126 7.73 -7.56 -14.37
CA THR A 126 8.59 -6.40 -14.54
C THR A 126 9.41 -6.17 -13.28
N TRP A 127 10.43 -5.32 -13.36
CA TRP A 127 11.24 -4.99 -12.19
C TRP A 127 10.43 -4.24 -11.11
N TYR A 128 9.38 -3.52 -11.53
CA TYR A 128 8.46 -2.84 -10.62
C TYR A 128 7.63 -3.82 -9.79
N ASP A 129 7.16 -4.91 -10.40
CA ASP A 129 6.45 -5.98 -9.69
C ASP A 129 7.30 -6.59 -8.56
N GLY A 130 8.61 -6.73 -8.79
CA GLY A 130 9.53 -7.20 -7.76
C GLY A 130 9.63 -6.27 -6.55
N ILE A 131 9.46 -4.96 -6.77
CA ILE A 131 9.48 -3.98 -5.69
C ILE A 131 8.14 -3.94 -4.96
N ASP A 132 7.02 -4.03 -5.67
CA ASP A 132 5.70 -4.13 -5.03
C ASP A 132 5.61 -5.36 -4.11
N VAL A 133 6.18 -6.48 -4.53
CA VAL A 133 6.34 -7.68 -3.68
C VAL A 133 7.26 -7.42 -2.48
N ALA A 134 8.37 -6.69 -2.64
CA ALA A 134 9.26 -6.34 -1.54
C ALA A 134 8.57 -5.43 -0.50
N VAL A 135 7.81 -4.44 -0.96
CA VAL A 135 6.98 -3.57 -0.10
C VAL A 135 5.92 -4.41 0.63
N PHE A 136 5.25 -5.33 -0.07
CA PHE A 136 4.29 -6.25 0.55
C PHE A 136 4.93 -7.07 1.68
N ILE A 137 6.13 -7.62 1.48
CA ILE A 137 6.86 -8.36 2.51
C ILE A 137 7.19 -7.46 3.72
N ALA A 138 7.59 -6.20 3.50
CA ALA A 138 7.85 -5.26 4.58
C ALA A 138 6.58 -4.98 5.41
N ILE A 139 5.43 -4.85 4.75
CA ILE A 139 4.13 -4.65 5.39
C ILE A 139 3.67 -5.92 6.13
N LEU A 140 3.91 -7.12 5.59
CA LEU A 140 3.69 -8.36 6.33
C LEU A 140 4.49 -8.40 7.63
N GLY A 141 5.76 -7.97 7.56
CA GLY A 141 6.60 -7.83 8.74
C GLY A 141 5.99 -6.89 9.78
N SER A 142 5.51 -5.71 9.38
CA SER A 142 4.88 -4.75 10.30
C SER A 142 3.57 -5.30 10.90
N LEU A 143 2.72 -5.93 10.08
CA LEU A 143 1.47 -6.55 10.54
C LEU A 143 1.72 -7.72 11.50
N PHE A 144 2.79 -8.50 11.31
CA PHE A 144 3.17 -9.56 12.24
C PHE A 144 3.45 -9.00 13.64
N PHE A 145 4.19 -7.89 13.75
CA PHE A 145 4.41 -7.23 15.04
C PHE A 145 3.11 -6.74 15.68
N VAL A 146 2.18 -6.21 14.87
CA VAL A 146 0.86 -5.79 15.36
C VAL A 146 0.09 -6.98 15.95
N VAL A 147 0.04 -8.11 15.22
CA VAL A 147 -0.67 -9.32 15.68
C VAL A 147 -0.04 -9.90 16.93
N LYS A 148 1.30 -9.94 17.00
CA LYS A 148 2.04 -10.40 18.18
C LYS A 148 1.71 -9.56 19.42
N ASP A 149 1.65 -8.24 19.27
CA ASP A 149 1.29 -7.33 20.35
C ASP A 149 -0.17 -7.56 20.78
N LEU A 150 -1.10 -7.68 19.84
CA LEU A 150 -2.51 -7.97 20.12
C LEU A 150 -2.72 -9.30 20.86
N TYR A 151 -1.99 -10.34 20.45
CA TYR A 151 -2.04 -11.65 21.11
C TYR A 151 -1.57 -11.55 22.56
N THR A 152 -0.42 -10.90 22.79
CA THR A 152 0.19 -10.70 24.12
C THR A 152 -0.74 -9.91 25.06
N LEU A 153 -1.43 -8.90 24.53
CA LEU A 153 -2.44 -8.15 25.28
C LEU A 153 -3.65 -8.99 25.66
N LYS A 154 -4.12 -9.85 24.75
CA LYS A 154 -5.26 -10.74 25.02
C LYS A 154 -4.93 -11.75 26.11
N THR A 155 -3.77 -12.41 26.05
CA THR A 155 -3.31 -13.33 27.10
C THR A 155 -3.13 -12.65 28.44
N HIS A 156 -2.50 -11.46 28.49
CA HIS A 156 -2.37 -10.70 29.73
C HIS A 156 -3.73 -10.30 30.31
N THR A 157 -4.69 -9.89 29.47
CA THR A 157 -6.04 -9.51 29.91
C THR A 157 -6.79 -10.71 30.49
N ASN A 158 -6.70 -11.87 29.85
CA ASN A 158 -7.30 -13.11 30.32
C ASN A 158 -6.70 -13.59 31.65
N TYR A 159 -5.38 -13.51 31.78
CA TYR A 159 -4.68 -13.83 33.02
C TYR A 159 -5.14 -12.94 34.19
N LEU A 160 -5.24 -11.61 33.98
CA LEU A 160 -5.76 -10.68 34.99
C LEU A 160 -7.22 -10.99 35.37
N LYS A 161 -8.06 -11.35 34.39
CA LYS A 161 -9.45 -11.73 34.66
C LYS A 161 -9.52 -13.00 35.52
N MET A 162 -8.77 -14.05 35.19
CA MET A 162 -8.67 -15.27 36.00
C MET A 162 -8.18 -14.98 37.42
N LYS A 163 -7.09 -14.21 37.56
CA LYS A 163 -6.53 -13.85 38.88
C LYS A 163 -7.55 -13.10 39.76
N ASN A 164 -8.32 -12.19 39.15
CA ASN A 164 -9.36 -11.45 39.87
C ASN A 164 -10.58 -12.30 40.22
N GLN A 165 -10.89 -13.34 39.44
CA GLN A 165 -11.93 -14.31 39.79
C GLN A 165 -11.49 -15.19 40.96
N ILE A 166 -10.24 -15.67 40.96
CA ILE A 166 -9.67 -16.46 42.07
C ILE A 166 -9.65 -15.66 43.37
N LYS A 167 -9.31 -14.36 43.33
CA LYS A 167 -9.31 -13.48 44.51
C LYS A 167 -10.69 -13.18 45.11
N LYS A 168 -11.77 -13.47 44.39
CA LYS A 168 -13.15 -13.22 44.84
C LYS A 168 -13.82 -14.47 45.45
N ILE A 169 -13.16 -15.63 45.36
CA ILE A 169 -13.54 -16.89 45.99
C ILE A 169 -12.78 -16.99 47.31
#